data_AF-A0A4Q5SXM8-F1
#
_entry.id   AF-A0A4Q5SXM8-F1
#
_cell.length_a   1.000
_cell.length_b   1.000
_cell.length_c   1.000
_cell.angle_alpha   90.00
_cell.angle_beta   90.00
_cell.angle_gamma   90.00
#
_symmetry.space_group_name_H-M   'P 1'
#
loop_
_entity.id
_entity.type
_entity.pdbx_description
1 polymer ?
#
loop_
_entity_poly.entity_id
_entity_poly.type
_entity_poly.pdbx_seq_one_letter_code
_entity_poly.pdbx_strand_id
1 'polypeptide(L)'
;MADQFDAIVIGSGVSGGWAAKELTEKGLKVLMLDRGVMVEHGEDYDFDGKPAYEIPARDMMPKALMDRDYFIAKFGYVSPSNRKYYNNDRLNPYAYDEGEKFYWIRPGAVGGKSLIWGRW
;
A
#
# COMPACT_ATOMS: atom_id res chain seq x y z
N MET A 1 23.10 5.52 -22.86
CA MET A 1 22.91 4.05 -22.94
C MET A 1 21.77 3.70 -22.01
N ALA A 2 20.88 2.78 -22.38
CA ALA A 2 19.87 2.30 -21.45
C ALA A 2 20.56 1.44 -20.38
N ASP A 3 20.21 1.62 -19.11
CA ASP A 3 20.69 0.74 -18.06
C ASP A 3 20.19 -0.69 -18.32
N GLN A 4 21.12 -1.63 -18.42
CA GLN A 4 20.80 -3.05 -18.53
C GLN A 4 20.63 -3.64 -17.14
N PHE A 5 19.56 -4.43 -16.96
CA PHE A 5 19.23 -5.18 -15.75
C PHE A 5 18.93 -6.63 -16.13
N ASP A 6 19.25 -7.58 -15.26
CA ASP A 6 18.98 -9.01 -15.47
C ASP A 6 17.53 -9.37 -15.14
N ALA A 7 16.93 -8.64 -14.19
CA ALA A 7 15.53 -8.79 -13.82
C ALA A 7 14.91 -7.45 -13.38
N ILE A 8 13.60 -7.33 -13.58
CA ILE A 8 12.79 -6.21 -13.08
C ILE A 8 11.74 -6.77 -12.12
N VAL A 9 11.71 -6.26 -10.90
CA VAL A 9 10.69 -6.58 -9.88
C VAL A 9 9.75 -5.39 -9.74
N ILE A 10 8.46 -5.63 -10.01
CA ILE A 10 7.42 -4.60 -9.88
C ILE A 10 6.66 -4.80 -8.57
N GLY A 11 6.84 -3.84 -7.65
CA GLY A 11 6.31 -3.86 -6.30
C GLY A 11 7.32 -4.39 -5.29
N SER A 12 7.47 -3.66 -4.19
CA SER A 12 8.41 -3.94 -3.09
C SER A 12 7.74 -4.54 -1.86
N GLY A 13 6.50 -5.03 -1.99
CA GLY A 13 5.82 -5.79 -0.94
C GLY A 13 6.57 -7.07 -0.56
N VAL A 14 6.10 -7.81 0.45
CA VAL A 14 6.78 -9.02 0.97
C VAL A 14 7.36 -9.94 -0.10
N SER A 15 6.56 -10.31 -1.10
CA SER A 15 7.01 -11.20 -2.17
C SER A 15 8.01 -10.56 -3.12
N GLY A 16 7.83 -9.27 -3.44
CA GLY A 16 8.73 -8.53 -4.32
C GLY A 16 10.09 -8.26 -3.66
N GLY A 17 10.08 -7.85 -2.39
CA GLY A 17 11.30 -7.73 -1.59
C GLY A 17 12.05 -9.05 -1.45
N TRP A 18 11.34 -10.16 -1.24
CA TRP A 18 11.96 -11.49 -1.19
C TRP A 18 12.55 -11.90 -2.54
N ALA A 19 11.82 -11.69 -3.64
CA ALA A 19 12.33 -11.97 -4.98
C ALA A 19 13.58 -11.14 -5.29
N ALA A 20 13.56 -9.83 -4.99
CA ALA A 20 14.70 -8.96 -5.18
C ALA A 20 15.92 -9.44 -4.38
N LYS A 21 15.74 -9.77 -3.09
CA LYS A 21 16.79 -10.32 -2.23
C LYS A 21 17.41 -11.59 -2.82
N GLU A 22 16.58 -12.58 -3.16
CA GLU A 22 17.07 -13.88 -3.65
C GLU A 22 17.78 -13.76 -5.00
N LEU A 23 17.34 -12.86 -5.88
CA LEU A 23 17.97 -12.61 -7.17
C LEU A 23 19.31 -11.87 -7.00
N THR A 24 19.37 -10.84 -6.16
CA THR A 24 20.61 -10.08 -5.93
C THR A 24 21.66 -10.90 -5.19
N GLU A 25 21.28 -11.75 -4.23
CA GLU A 25 22.21 -12.67 -3.55
C GLU A 25 22.83 -13.70 -4.52
N LYS A 26 22.17 -13.98 -5.65
CA LYS A 26 22.70 -14.82 -6.74
C LYS A 26 23.56 -14.05 -7.74
N GLY A 27 23.80 -12.76 -7.50
CA GLY A 27 24.67 -11.90 -8.32
C GLY A 27 23.98 -11.18 -9.47
N LEU A 28 22.64 -11.21 -9.56
CA LEU A 28 21.91 -10.52 -10.62
C LEU A 28 21.76 -9.03 -10.32
N LYS A 29 21.84 -8.19 -11.35
CA LYS A 29 21.51 -6.77 -11.29
C LYS A 29 20.00 -6.59 -11.45
N VAL A 30 19.31 -6.31 -10.35
CA VAL A 30 17.85 -6.21 -10.30
C VAL A 30 17.40 -4.76 -10.21
N LEU A 31 16.47 -4.35 -11.08
CA LEU A 31 15.72 -3.10 -10.92
C LEU A 31 14.43 -3.40 -10.16
N MET A 32 14.21 -2.74 -9.03
CA MET A 32 12.94 -2.79 -8.32
C MET A 32 12.21 -1.46 -8.48
N LEU A 33 10.93 -1.53 -8.87
CA LEU A 33 10.07 -0.35 -9.02
C LEU A 33 8.89 -0.48 -8.07
N ASP A 34 8.66 0.55 -7.27
CA ASP A 34 7.45 0.70 -6.47
C ASP A 34 6.90 2.11 -6.67
N ARG A 35 5.57 2.21 -6.77
CA ARG A 35 4.88 3.49 -6.93
C ARG A 35 4.50 4.13 -5.59
N GLY A 36 4.63 3.38 -4.50
CA GLY A 36 4.22 3.81 -3.19
C GLY A 36 5.09 4.91 -2.62
N VAL A 37 4.56 5.61 -1.61
CA VAL A 37 5.35 6.52 -0.79
C VAL A 37 6.32 5.71 0.08
N MET A 38 7.49 6.27 0.35
CA MET A 38 8.39 5.70 1.35
C MET A 38 7.69 5.70 2.71
N VAL A 39 7.89 4.62 3.46
CA VAL A 39 7.40 4.47 4.84
C VAL A 39 8.55 3.94 5.68
N GLU A 40 9.00 4.74 6.62
CA GLU A 40 10.03 4.38 7.59
C GLU A 40 9.40 3.81 8.85
N HIS A 41 9.84 2.62 9.23
CA HIS A 41 9.30 1.89 10.37
C HIS A 41 9.63 2.62 11.68
N GLY A 42 8.60 2.97 12.44
CA GLY A 42 8.73 3.64 13.75
C GLY A 42 8.70 5.16 13.67
N GLU A 43 8.75 5.74 12.46
CA GLU A 43 8.70 7.19 12.27
C GLU A 43 7.39 7.63 11.64
N ASP A 44 6.97 6.96 10.57
CA ASP A 44 5.89 7.47 9.73
C ASP A 44 4.48 7.15 10.21
N TYR A 45 4.31 6.41 11.31
CA TYR A 45 3.01 5.99 11.83
C TYR A 45 2.39 7.06 12.75
N ASP A 46 1.61 7.97 12.16
CA ASP A 46 1.13 9.19 12.83
C ASP A 46 0.32 8.92 14.10
N PHE A 47 -0.36 7.77 14.19
CA PHE A 47 -1.23 7.43 15.30
C PHE A 47 -0.83 6.14 16.04
N ASP A 48 0.42 5.67 15.88
CA ASP A 48 0.83 4.40 16.49
C ASP A 48 0.83 4.53 18.00
N GLY A 49 0.19 3.58 18.67
CA GLY A 49 -0.05 3.62 20.12
C GLY A 49 -1.01 4.70 20.62
N LYS A 50 -1.60 5.54 19.76
CA LYS A 50 -2.58 6.56 20.19
C LYS A 50 -3.96 5.96 20.44
N PRO A 51 -4.69 6.45 21.45
CA PRO A 51 -6.06 6.01 21.69
C PRO A 51 -7.00 6.56 20.62
N ALA A 52 -8.09 5.84 20.33
CA ALA A 52 -8.99 6.17 19.23
C ALA A 52 -9.58 7.59 19.30
N TYR A 53 -9.75 8.18 20.49
CA TYR A 53 -10.30 9.53 20.62
C TYR A 53 -9.36 10.64 20.12
N GLU A 54 -8.06 10.35 19.94
CA GLU A 54 -7.07 11.27 19.36
C GLU A 54 -6.99 11.15 17.83
N ILE A 55 -7.56 10.08 17.27
CA ILE A 55 -7.57 9.82 15.84
C ILE A 55 -8.78 10.53 15.21
N PRO A 56 -8.61 11.20 14.04
CA PRO A 56 -9.72 11.83 13.35
C PRO A 56 -10.92 10.88 13.17
N ALA A 57 -12.12 11.39 13.47
CA ALA A 57 -13.37 10.63 13.42
C ALA A 57 -13.37 9.32 14.25
N ARG A 58 -12.53 9.25 15.30
CA ARG A 58 -12.34 8.04 16.11
C ARG A 58 -11.97 6.80 15.30
N ASP A 59 -11.15 7.04 14.28
CA ASP A 59 -10.73 6.08 13.26
C ASP A 59 -11.86 5.44 12.44
N MET A 60 -13.08 5.98 12.49
CA MET A 60 -14.16 5.57 11.60
C MET A 60 -14.09 6.39 10.31
N MET A 61 -13.96 5.71 9.17
CA MET A 61 -13.92 6.39 7.87
C MET A 61 -15.23 7.16 7.62
N PRO A 62 -15.19 8.49 7.43
CA PRO A 62 -16.40 9.25 7.15
C PRO A 62 -17.07 8.79 5.85
N LYS A 63 -18.39 8.60 5.88
CA LYS A 63 -19.17 8.06 4.75
C LYS A 63 -18.91 8.80 3.43
N ALA A 64 -18.84 10.12 3.46
CA ALA A 64 -18.59 10.93 2.27
C ALA A 64 -17.21 10.65 1.64
N LEU A 65 -16.17 10.44 2.47
CA LEU A 65 -14.82 10.09 1.99
C LEU A 65 -14.76 8.66 1.47
N MET A 66 -15.41 7.73 2.18
CA MET A 66 -15.54 6.34 1.75
C MET A 66 -16.26 6.23 0.40
N ASP A 67 -17.36 6.93 0.22
CA ASP A 67 -18.13 6.86 -1.03
C ASP A 67 -17.43 7.58 -2.20
N ARG A 68 -16.68 8.66 -1.93
CA ARG A 68 -16.04 9.48 -2.98
C ARG A 68 -14.64 9.02 -3.36
N ASP A 69 -13.76 8.78 -2.40
CA ASP A 69 -12.30 8.66 -2.63
C ASP A 69 -11.73 7.29 -2.25
N TYR A 70 -12.31 6.64 -1.24
CA TYR A 70 -11.80 5.40 -0.66
C TYR A 70 -12.91 4.34 -0.56
N PHE A 71 -13.51 4.02 -1.70
CA PHE A 71 -14.56 3.00 -1.81
C PHE A 71 -14.12 1.66 -1.21
N ILE A 72 -12.83 1.34 -1.32
CA ILE A 72 -12.26 0.10 -0.80
C ILE A 72 -12.37 -0.03 0.72
N ALA A 73 -12.56 1.08 1.47
CA ALA A 73 -12.81 1.03 2.92
C ALA A 73 -14.10 0.26 3.27
N LYS A 74 -15.02 0.05 2.31
CA LYS A 74 -16.21 -0.82 2.49
C LYS A 74 -15.88 -2.30 2.58
N PHE A 75 -14.74 -2.71 2.02
CA PHE A 75 -14.32 -4.11 1.87
C PHE A 75 -12.99 -4.40 2.58
N GLY A 76 -12.47 -3.44 3.34
CA GLY A 76 -11.13 -3.48 3.86
C GLY A 76 -10.94 -2.62 5.11
N TYR A 77 -9.69 -2.51 5.53
CA TYR A 77 -9.28 -1.88 6.79
C TYR A 77 -8.64 -0.50 6.55
N VAL A 78 -9.18 0.25 5.58
CA VAL A 78 -8.73 1.63 5.32
C VAL A 78 -9.51 2.58 6.23
N SER A 79 -8.80 3.23 7.14
CA SER A 79 -9.34 4.13 8.16
C SER A 79 -8.61 5.48 8.14
N PRO A 80 -9.12 6.52 8.80
CA PRO A 80 -8.47 7.82 8.89
C PRO A 80 -7.00 7.78 9.31
N SER A 81 -6.61 6.87 10.21
CA SER A 81 -5.23 6.69 10.69
C SER A 81 -4.27 6.25 9.58
N ASN A 82 -4.69 5.26 8.78
CA ASN A 82 -3.80 4.59 7.83
C ASN A 82 -4.06 4.96 6.36
N ARG A 83 -5.10 5.76 6.05
CA ARG A 83 -5.50 6.08 4.66
C ARG A 83 -4.39 6.64 3.77
N LYS A 84 -3.39 7.30 4.36
CA LYS A 84 -2.27 7.90 3.62
C LYS A 84 -1.42 6.85 2.89
N TYR A 85 -1.44 5.61 3.36
CA TYR A 85 -0.71 4.49 2.76
C TYR A 85 -1.51 3.73 1.70
N TYR A 86 -2.71 4.16 1.35
CA TYR A 86 -3.57 3.49 0.38
C TYR A 86 -3.88 4.38 -0.81
N ASN A 87 -4.21 3.74 -1.93
CA ASN A 87 -4.66 4.47 -3.10
C ASN A 87 -5.97 5.20 -2.85
N ASN A 88 -6.06 6.38 -3.44
CA ASN A 88 -7.34 6.99 -3.75
C ASN A 88 -7.96 6.24 -4.94
N ASP A 89 -9.09 5.58 -4.71
CA ASP A 89 -9.80 4.75 -5.68
C ASP A 89 -10.50 5.58 -6.77
N ARG A 90 -10.80 6.85 -6.52
CA ARG A 90 -11.34 7.76 -7.55
C ARG A 90 -10.27 8.15 -8.57
N LEU A 91 -9.04 8.38 -8.11
CA LEU A 91 -7.92 8.69 -8.99
C LEU A 91 -7.33 7.44 -9.66
N ASN A 92 -7.51 6.27 -9.03
CA ASN A 92 -7.05 4.99 -9.52
C ASN A 92 -8.24 4.02 -9.58
N PRO A 93 -9.20 4.18 -10.51
CA PRO A 93 -10.39 3.34 -10.54
C PRO A 93 -10.06 1.85 -10.67
N TYR A 94 -10.89 1.00 -10.06
CA TYR A 94 -10.79 -0.44 -10.29
C TYR A 94 -11.27 -0.75 -11.71
N ALA A 95 -10.53 -1.60 -12.40
CA ALA A 95 -10.99 -2.28 -13.60
C ALA A 95 -11.45 -3.69 -13.21
N TYR A 96 -12.61 -4.08 -13.71
CA TYR A 96 -13.18 -5.42 -13.52
C TYR A 96 -13.38 -6.04 -14.88
N ASP A 97 -13.04 -7.32 -15.00
CA ASP A 97 -13.42 -8.12 -16.16
C ASP A 97 -14.85 -8.67 -15.97
N GLU A 98 -15.37 -9.38 -16.96
CA GLU A 98 -16.63 -10.09 -16.83
C GLU A 98 -16.58 -11.13 -15.69
N GLY A 99 -17.64 -11.19 -14.88
CA GLY A 99 -17.75 -12.12 -13.75
C GLY A 99 -17.70 -11.45 -12.38
N GLU A 100 -17.17 -12.19 -11.39
CA GLU A 100 -17.15 -11.76 -10.00
C GLU A 100 -16.11 -10.66 -9.75
N LYS A 101 -16.53 -9.61 -9.03
CA LYS A 101 -15.67 -8.48 -8.72
C LYS A 101 -14.67 -8.86 -7.64
N PHE A 102 -13.39 -8.72 -7.95
CA PHE A 102 -12.32 -8.86 -6.96
C PHE A 102 -11.86 -7.49 -6.46
N TYR A 103 -12.04 -7.25 -5.17
CA TYR A 103 -11.65 -6.00 -4.51
C TYR A 103 -10.28 -6.14 -3.84
N TRP A 104 -9.22 -5.91 -4.61
CA TRP A 104 -7.87 -5.87 -4.04
C TRP A 104 -7.64 -4.58 -3.25
N ILE A 105 -7.35 -4.67 -1.94
CA ILE A 105 -6.94 -3.51 -1.15
C ILE A 105 -5.51 -3.11 -1.55
N ARG A 106 -5.38 -1.97 -2.24
CA ARG A 106 -4.13 -1.51 -2.87
C ARG A 106 -3.34 -0.58 -1.95
N PRO A 107 -2.27 -1.05 -1.29
CA PRO A 107 -1.31 -0.15 -0.65
C PRO A 107 -0.64 0.72 -1.73
N GLY A 108 -0.38 1.96 -1.35
CA GLY A 108 0.47 2.92 -2.05
C GLY A 108 1.69 3.25 -1.20
N ALA A 109 2.31 2.24 -0.61
CA ALA A 109 3.51 2.36 0.22
C ALA A 109 4.58 1.38 -0.25
N VAL A 110 5.84 1.84 -0.27
CA VAL A 110 7.02 0.96 -0.40
C VAL A 110 7.00 -0.06 0.74
N GLY A 111 7.44 -1.29 0.50
CA GLY A 111 7.28 -2.41 1.43
C GLY A 111 5.86 -3.01 1.47
N GLY A 112 4.90 -2.39 0.77
CA GLY A 112 3.53 -2.86 0.63
C GLY A 112 2.80 -3.00 1.98
N LYS A 113 1.84 -3.93 2.03
CA LYS A 113 1.01 -4.15 3.24
C LYS A 113 1.83 -4.57 4.47
N SER A 114 2.99 -5.19 4.30
CA SER A 114 3.78 -5.72 5.41
C SER A 114 4.33 -4.63 6.34
N LEU A 115 4.56 -3.42 5.84
CA LEU A 115 5.00 -2.30 6.68
C LEU A 115 3.86 -1.54 7.35
N ILE A 116 2.64 -1.63 6.84
CA ILE A 116 1.51 -0.78 7.26
C ILE A 116 0.37 -1.57 7.92
N TRP A 117 0.44 -2.90 7.91
CA TRP A 117 -0.60 -3.74 8.50
C TRP A 117 -0.65 -3.57 10.02
N GLY A 118 -1.84 -3.28 10.55
CA GLY A 118 -2.05 -3.09 11.99
C GLY A 118 -1.34 -1.87 12.55
N ARG A 119 -0.90 -0.94 11.69
CA ARG A 119 -0.31 0.35 12.07
C ARG A 119 -1.38 1.43 11.93
N TRP A 120 -1.55 2.19 13.01
CA TRP A 120 -2.35 3.41 13.08
C TRP A 120 -1.40 4.60 13.03
#